data_AF-A0AAV6AHT1-F1
#
_entry.id   AF-A0AAV6AHT1-F1
#
_cell.length_a   1.000
_cell.length_b   1.000
_cell.length_c   1.000
_cell.angle_alpha   90.00
_cell.angle_beta   90.00
_cell.angle_gamma   90.00
#
_symmetry.space_group_name_H-M   'P 1'
#
loop_
_entity.id
_entity.type
_entity.pdbx_description
1 polymer ?
#
loop_
_entity_poly.entity_id
_entity_poly.type
_entity_poly.pdbx_seq_one_letter_code
_entity_poly.pdbx_strand_id
1 'polypeptide(L)'
;ESLIEALNAFEGAVILISHDRHLVETTADRLWLVADGRVAPFEGDMDDYKRFVLSGPDAASRSRGDARPNANERRKMAADKRAQLAPLRKRIQAAEKRIEDLKRSLKRLDDTLAAPALFTDDPARATKFSKERADTLKAIDRAEEEWLELSGTIEAAEAG
;
A
#
# COMPACT_ATOMS: atom_id res chain seq x y z
N GLU A 1 -0.12 -12.44 -0.86
CA GLU A 1 0.67 -11.74 -1.91
C GLU A 1 1.10 -12.63 -3.09
N SER A 2 1.28 -13.94 -2.92
CA SER A 2 1.86 -14.82 -3.95
C SER A 2 1.09 -14.98 -5.27
N LEU A 3 -0.23 -14.75 -5.30
CA LEU A 3 -1.04 -14.91 -6.53
C LEU A 3 -0.95 -13.67 -7.45
N ILE A 4 -0.90 -12.47 -6.87
CA ILE A 4 -0.82 -11.21 -7.63
C ILE A 4 0.50 -11.14 -8.39
N GLU A 5 1.61 -11.46 -7.72
CA GLU A 5 2.94 -11.48 -8.34
C GLU A 5 3.03 -12.54 -9.44
N ALA A 6 2.46 -13.73 -9.20
CA ALA A 6 2.44 -14.80 -10.20
C ALA A 6 1.60 -14.44 -11.44
N LEU A 7 0.45 -13.77 -11.24
CA LEU A 7 -0.39 -13.32 -12.35
C LEU A 7 0.27 -12.20 -13.16
N ASN A 8 0.94 -11.28 -12.48
CA ASN A 8 1.67 -10.18 -13.15
C ASN A 8 2.93 -10.65 -13.88
N ALA A 9 3.54 -11.76 -13.44
CA ALA A 9 4.71 -12.36 -14.09
C ALA A 9 4.33 -13.34 -15.23
N PHE A 10 3.05 -13.62 -15.45
CA PHE A 10 2.60 -14.56 -16.46
C PHE A 10 2.54 -13.90 -17.85
N GLU A 11 3.28 -14.43 -18.82
CA GLU A 11 3.39 -13.86 -20.17
C GLU A 11 2.19 -14.15 -21.10
N GLY A 12 1.24 -14.98 -20.66
CA GLY A 12 0.05 -15.32 -21.43
C GLY A 12 -1.16 -14.43 -21.14
N ALA A 13 -2.26 -14.65 -21.87
CA ALA A 13 -3.52 -13.98 -21.59
C ALA A 13 -4.27 -14.67 -20.44
N VAL A 14 -4.72 -13.90 -19.45
CA VAL A 14 -5.52 -14.39 -18.31
C VAL A 14 -6.87 -13.69 -18.29
N ILE A 15 -7.94 -14.46 -18.13
CA ILE A 15 -9.27 -13.92 -17.85
C ILE A 15 -9.53 -14.11 -16.36
N LEU A 16 -9.61 -12.98 -15.65
CA LEU A 16 -9.85 -12.96 -14.22
C LEU A 16 -11.30 -12.57 -13.94
N ILE A 17 -12.02 -13.40 -13.18
CA ILE A 17 -13.33 -13.08 -12.63
C ILE A 17 -13.18 -13.10 -11.12
N SER A 18 -13.29 -11.93 -10.49
CA SER A 18 -13.12 -11.79 -9.05
C SER A 18 -14.07 -10.74 -8.50
N HIS A 19 -14.48 -10.94 -7.25
CA HIS A 19 -15.18 -9.94 -6.44
C HIS A 19 -14.21 -9.12 -5.58
N ASP A 20 -12.94 -9.53 -5.51
CA ASP A 20 -11.89 -8.80 -4.80
C ASP A 20 -11.38 -7.65 -5.68
N ARG A 21 -11.75 -6.43 -5.29
CA ARG A 21 -11.37 -5.20 -5.96
C ARG A 21 -9.84 -5.03 -6.04
N HIS A 22 -9.14 -5.30 -4.94
CA HIS A 22 -7.70 -5.05 -4.86
C HIS A 22 -6.93 -5.95 -5.83
N LEU A 23 -7.36 -7.22 -5.95
CA LEU A 23 -6.81 -8.15 -6.92
C LEU A 23 -7.04 -7.68 -8.37
N VAL A 24 -8.27 -7.24 -8.70
CA VAL A 24 -8.63 -6.77 -10.04
C VAL A 24 -7.85 -5.50 -10.40
N GLU A 25 -7.76 -4.52 -9.50
CA GLU A 25 -7.02 -3.27 -9.74
C GLU A 25 -5.52 -3.51 -9.93
N THR A 26 -4.96 -4.51 -9.25
CA THR A 26 -3.51 -4.78 -9.29
C THR A 26 -3.07 -5.66 -10.45
N THR A 27 -4.00 -6.43 -11.06
CA THR A 27 -3.67 -7.44 -12.08
C THR A 27 -4.38 -7.25 -13.43
N ALA A 28 -5.46 -6.48 -13.50
CA ALA A 28 -6.23 -6.34 -14.74
C ALA A 28 -5.71 -5.20 -15.62
N ASP A 29 -5.38 -5.52 -16.87
CA ASP A 29 -5.05 -4.52 -17.90
C ASP A 29 -6.30 -3.84 -18.48
N ARG A 30 -7.43 -4.56 -18.50
CA ARG A 30 -8.68 -4.16 -19.17
C ARG A 30 -9.87 -4.70 -18.41
N LEU A 31 -10.87 -3.86 -18.20
CA LEU A 31 -12.15 -4.27 -17.63
C LEU A 31 -13.16 -4.56 -18.74
N TRP A 32 -14.02 -5.55 -18.48
CA TRP A 32 -15.13 -5.90 -19.36
C TRP A 32 -16.41 -5.88 -18.55
N LEU A 33 -17.40 -5.14 -19.04
CA LEU A 33 -18.71 -5.02 -18.42
C LEU A 33 -19.67 -6.02 -19.07
N VAL A 34 -20.30 -6.83 -18.22
CA VAL A 34 -21.41 -7.69 -18.60
C VAL A 34 -22.69 -7.06 -18.09
N ALA A 35 -23.48 -6.47 -18.99
CA ALA A 35 -24.74 -5.81 -18.68
C ALA A 35 -25.72 -5.98 -19.85
N ASP A 36 -27.02 -6.02 -19.56
CA ASP A 36 -28.09 -6.10 -20.58
C ASP A 36 -27.91 -7.24 -21.59
N GLY A 37 -27.39 -8.39 -21.12
CA GLY A 37 -27.13 -9.58 -21.95
C GLY A 37 -25.98 -9.41 -22.96
N ARG A 38 -25.18 -8.34 -22.85
CA ARG A 38 -24.04 -8.05 -23.73
C ARG A 38 -22.75 -7.93 -22.91
N VAL A 39 -21.64 -8.22 -23.58
CA VAL A 39 -20.29 -8.10 -23.04
C VAL A 39 -19.56 -7.03 -23.86
N ALA A 40 -19.15 -5.96 -23.21
CA ALA A 40 -18.44 -4.85 -23.86
C ALA A 40 -17.21 -4.44 -23.03
N PRO A 41 -16.12 -3.99 -23.68
CA PRO A 41 -15.01 -3.37 -22.96
C PRO A 41 -15.52 -2.19 -22.11
N PHE A 42 -15.14 -2.17 -20.84
CA PHE A 42 -15.45 -1.06 -19.95
C PHE A 42 -14.32 -0.04 -20.00
N GLU A 43 -14.63 1.14 -20.51
CA GLU A 43 -13.69 2.25 -20.70
C GLU A 43 -13.60 3.10 -19.41
N GLY A 44 -13.22 2.47 -18.30
CA GLY A 44 -13.07 3.10 -16.99
C GLY A 44 -12.32 2.18 -16.00
N ASP A 45 -11.98 2.69 -14.83
CA ASP A 45 -11.39 1.91 -13.73
C ASP A 45 -12.46 1.33 -12.77
N MET A 46 -12.05 0.72 -11.66
CA MET A 46 -12.98 0.18 -10.67
C MET A 46 -13.78 1.27 -9.93
N ASP A 47 -13.27 2.50 -9.85
CA ASP A 47 -14.01 3.63 -9.28
C ASP A 47 -15.03 4.19 -10.28
N ASP A 48 -14.72 4.22 -11.57
CA ASP A 48 -15.68 4.48 -12.64
C ASP A 48 -16.78 3.42 -12.69
N TYR A 49 -16.42 2.15 -12.51
CA TYR A 49 -17.39 1.08 -12.42
C TYR A 49 -18.30 1.27 -11.21
N LYS A 50 -17.75 1.60 -10.04
CA LYS A 50 -18.53 1.93 -8.85
C LYS A 50 -19.47 3.11 -9.10
N ARG A 51 -18.97 4.19 -9.73
CA ARG A 51 -19.78 5.34 -10.13
C ARG A 51 -20.89 4.92 -11.09
N PHE A 52 -20.60 4.07 -12.07
CA PHE A 52 -21.58 3.56 -13.03
C PHE A 52 -22.69 2.75 -12.34
N VAL A 53 -22.34 1.85 -11.41
CA VAL A 53 -23.32 1.07 -10.63
C VAL A 53 -24.18 1.97 -9.74
N LEU A 54 -23.58 3.00 -9.13
CA LEU A 54 -24.29 3.94 -8.25
C LEU A 54 -25.14 4.98 -9.00
N SER A 55 -24.77 5.32 -10.24
CA SER A 55 -25.39 6.41 -11.00
C SER A 55 -26.48 5.96 -11.98
N GLY A 56 -26.66 4.64 -12.16
CA GLY A 56 -27.62 4.07 -13.09
C GLY A 56 -27.25 4.27 -14.58
N PRO A 57 -27.93 3.57 -15.50
CA PRO A 57 -27.54 3.42 -16.90
C PRO A 57 -27.55 4.73 -17.75
N ASP A 58 -28.05 5.84 -17.22
CA ASP A 58 -28.19 7.11 -17.96
C ASP A 58 -26.92 7.98 -18.04
N ALA A 59 -25.83 7.60 -17.35
CA ALA A 59 -24.57 8.35 -17.37
C ALA A 59 -23.71 8.10 -18.63
N ALA A 60 -23.96 7.02 -19.38
CA ALA A 60 -23.11 6.60 -20.49
C ALA A 60 -23.22 7.49 -21.76
N SER A 61 -24.28 8.28 -21.90
CA SER A 61 -24.53 9.06 -23.14
C SER A 61 -23.91 10.47 -23.15
N ARG A 62 -23.38 10.99 -22.03
CA ARG A 62 -22.91 12.39 -21.96
C ARG A 62 -21.39 12.59 -22.15
N SER A 63 -20.63 11.52 -22.40
CA SER A 63 -19.16 11.58 -22.47
C SER A 63 -18.58 11.53 -23.90
N ARG A 64 -19.34 11.98 -24.92
CA ARG A 64 -18.90 12.02 -26.34
C ARG A 64 -18.28 13.34 -26.79
N GLY A 65 -17.90 14.24 -25.87
CA GLY A 65 -17.54 15.62 -26.23
C GLY A 65 -16.25 16.15 -25.62
N ASP A 66 -15.35 15.31 -25.11
CA ASP A 66 -14.06 15.81 -24.63
C ASP A 66 -12.92 14.95 -25.19
N ALA A 67 -11.84 15.61 -25.60
CA ALA A 67 -10.67 14.98 -26.20
C ALA A 67 -10.02 14.06 -25.16
N ARG A 68 -10.44 12.79 -25.14
CA ARG A 68 -9.89 11.80 -24.22
C ARG A 68 -8.41 11.57 -24.54
N PRO A 69 -7.53 11.54 -23.52
CA PRO A 69 -6.14 11.25 -23.74
C PRO A 69 -5.99 9.90 -24.44
N ASN A 70 -5.18 9.87 -25.50
CA ASN A 70 -4.90 8.69 -26.29
C ASN A 70 -4.26 7.62 -25.39
N ALA A 71 -4.30 6.33 -25.77
CA ALA A 71 -3.77 5.24 -24.93
C ALA A 71 -2.31 5.47 -24.45
N ASN A 72 -1.52 6.21 -25.24
CA ASN A 72 -0.15 6.59 -24.89
C ASN A 72 -0.09 7.68 -23.80
N GLU A 73 -1.03 8.62 -23.78
CA GLU A 73 -1.14 9.67 -22.76
C GLU A 73 -1.64 9.09 -21.44
N ARG A 74 -2.55 8.11 -21.46
CA ARG A 74 -2.98 7.39 -20.25
C ARG A 74 -1.84 6.59 -19.61
N ARG A 75 -1.02 5.91 -20.42
CA ARG A 75 0.20 5.23 -19.94
C ARG A 75 1.19 6.22 -19.33
N LYS A 76 1.35 7.39 -19.95
CA LYS A 76 2.24 8.43 -19.43
C LYS A 76 1.74 9.00 -18.10
N MET A 77 0.44 9.31 -17.99
CA MET A 77 -0.18 9.77 -16.73
C MET A 77 -0.08 8.72 -15.61
N ALA A 78 -0.27 7.44 -15.93
CA ALA A 78 -0.10 6.35 -14.96
C ALA A 78 1.37 6.18 -14.52
N ALA A 79 2.32 6.32 -15.46
CA ALA A 79 3.75 6.30 -15.16
C ALA A 79 4.17 7.50 -14.30
N ASP A 80 3.63 8.69 -14.59
CA ASP A 80 3.90 9.91 -13.82
C ASP A 80 3.32 9.82 -12.41
N LYS A 81 2.08 9.31 -12.23
CA LYS A 81 1.52 9.00 -10.89
C LYS A 81 2.40 8.00 -10.14
N ARG A 82 2.82 6.90 -10.77
CA ARG A 82 3.72 5.91 -10.16
C ARG A 82 5.07 6.52 -9.76
N ALA A 83 5.64 7.40 -10.60
CA ALA A 83 6.89 8.09 -10.31
C ALA A 83 6.75 9.06 -9.12
N GLN A 84 5.61 9.73 -8.98
CA GLN A 84 5.32 10.62 -7.86
C GLN A 84 5.11 9.87 -6.54
N LEU A 85 4.51 8.67 -6.58
CA LEU A 85 4.25 7.85 -5.39
C LEU A 85 5.45 6.98 -4.98
N ALA A 86 6.35 6.64 -5.91
CA ALA A 86 7.56 5.86 -5.65
C ALA A 86 8.43 6.36 -4.46
N PRO A 87 8.72 7.67 -4.30
CA PRO A 87 9.47 8.15 -3.13
C PRO A 87 8.71 7.97 -1.81
N LEU A 88 7.39 8.12 -1.80
CA LEU A 88 6.57 7.88 -0.61
C LEU A 88 6.61 6.39 -0.22
N ARG A 89 6.43 5.49 -1.19
CA ARG A 89 6.56 4.03 -0.97
C ARG A 89 7.91 3.64 -0.39
N LYS A 90 9.00 4.23 -0.90
CA LYS A 90 10.35 4.00 -0.35
C LYS A 90 10.49 4.48 1.08
N ARG A 91 9.88 5.62 1.45
CA ARG A 91 9.91 6.14 2.82
C ARG A 91 9.11 5.25 3.78
N ILE A 92 7.95 4.75 3.35
CA ILE A 92 7.15 3.78 4.11
C ILE A 92 8.00 2.53 4.40
N GLN A 93 8.61 1.93 3.38
CA GLN A 93 9.49 0.76 3.56
C GLN A 93 10.68 1.03 4.48
N ALA A 94 11.26 2.24 4.42
CA ALA A 94 12.33 2.63 5.32
C ALA A 94 11.86 2.76 6.77
N ALA A 95 10.66 3.30 7.00
CA ALA A 95 10.05 3.40 8.32
C ALA A 95 9.73 2.00 8.89
N GLU A 96 9.16 1.10 8.09
CA GLU A 96 8.91 -0.30 8.47
C GLU A 96 10.19 -1.02 8.88
N LYS A 97 11.23 -0.92 8.06
CA LYS A 97 12.54 -1.51 8.38
C LYS A 97 13.12 -0.95 9.68
N ARG A 98 12.97 0.36 9.90
CA ARG A 98 13.41 1.01 11.15
C ARG A 98 12.64 0.48 12.36
N ILE A 99 11.33 0.31 12.25
CA ILE A 99 10.50 -0.29 13.31
C ILE A 99 10.98 -1.71 13.61
N GLU A 100 11.24 -2.52 12.59
CA GLU A 100 11.73 -3.89 12.75
C GLU A 100 13.09 -3.93 13.47
N ASP A 101 14.04 -3.11 13.04
CA ASP A 101 15.38 -3.03 13.64
C ASP A 101 15.32 -2.57 15.12
N LEU A 102 14.45 -1.60 15.43
CA LEU A 102 14.22 -1.14 16.79
C LEU A 102 13.54 -2.21 17.65
N LYS A 103 12.55 -2.95 17.12
CA LYS A 103 11.91 -4.08 17.83
C LYS A 103 12.90 -5.21 18.11
N ARG A 104 13.82 -5.50 17.18
CA ARG A 104 14.93 -6.45 17.40
C ARG A 104 15.88 -5.97 18.51
N SER A 105 16.17 -4.67 18.54
CA SER A 105 17.03 -4.07 19.57
C SER A 105 16.35 -4.08 20.95
N LEU A 106 15.06 -3.76 21.01
CA LEU A 106 14.22 -3.84 22.20
C LEU A 106 14.25 -5.25 22.79
N LYS A 107 14.05 -6.28 21.95
CA LYS A 107 14.08 -7.68 22.39
C LYS A 107 15.42 -8.04 23.06
N ARG A 108 16.55 -7.60 22.50
CA ARG A 108 17.88 -7.85 23.08
C ARG A 108 18.04 -7.18 24.44
N LEU A 109 17.51 -5.96 24.59
CA LEU A 109 17.51 -5.24 25.87
C LEU A 109 16.62 -5.94 26.89
N ASP A 110 15.44 -6.41 26.49
CA ASP A 110 14.52 -7.19 27.33
C ASP A 110 15.17 -8.49 27.80
N ASP A 111 15.80 -9.25 26.90
CA ASP A 111 16.51 -10.49 27.24
C ASP A 111 17.66 -10.23 28.24
N THR A 112 18.35 -9.10 28.09
CA THR A 112 19.44 -8.70 29.00
C THR A 112 18.91 -8.28 30.37
N LEU A 113 17.80 -7.53 30.39
CA LEU A 113 17.12 -7.10 31.62
C LEU A 113 16.34 -8.23 32.29
N ALA A 114 16.09 -9.35 31.62
CA ALA A 114 15.45 -10.52 32.23
C ALA A 114 16.39 -11.29 33.16
N ALA A 115 17.71 -11.07 33.08
CA ALA A 115 18.70 -11.73 33.93
C ALA A 115 18.72 -11.13 35.35
N PRO A 116 18.27 -11.85 36.41
CA PRO A 116 18.18 -11.28 37.75
C PRO A 116 19.54 -10.91 38.34
N ALA A 117 20.59 -11.65 37.95
CA ALA A 117 21.98 -11.40 38.37
C ALA A 117 22.47 -10.01 37.97
N LEU A 118 21.99 -9.44 36.85
CA LEU A 118 22.39 -8.12 36.39
C LEU A 118 22.06 -7.03 37.42
N PHE A 119 20.93 -7.14 38.12
CA PHE A 119 20.51 -6.15 39.12
C PHE A 119 21.28 -6.28 40.44
N THR A 120 21.90 -7.43 40.70
CA THR A 120 22.70 -7.67 41.91
C THR A 120 24.18 -7.35 41.66
N ASP A 121 24.71 -7.76 40.49
CA ASP A 121 26.13 -7.65 40.17
C ASP A 121 26.50 -6.27 39.60
N ASP A 122 25.62 -5.64 38.82
CA ASP A 122 25.86 -4.33 38.21
C ASP A 122 24.57 -3.47 38.08
N PRO A 123 24.11 -2.87 39.19
CA PRO A 123 22.91 -2.03 39.22
C PRO A 123 22.99 -0.81 38.29
N ALA A 124 24.19 -0.29 38.05
CA ALA A 124 24.40 0.87 37.17
C ALA A 124 24.12 0.51 35.71
N ARG A 125 24.59 -0.67 35.27
CA ARG A 125 24.33 -1.20 33.93
C ARG A 125 22.86 -1.59 33.75
N ALA A 126 22.22 -2.14 34.77
CA ALA A 126 20.77 -2.41 34.76
C ALA A 126 19.95 -1.12 34.55
N THR A 127 20.32 -0.05 35.26
CA THR A 127 19.68 1.27 35.11
C THR A 127 19.90 1.84 33.71
N LYS A 128 21.11 1.72 33.17
CA LYS A 128 21.45 2.16 31.82
C LYS A 128 20.61 1.43 30.76
N PHE A 129 20.53 0.10 30.81
CA PHE A 129 19.73 -0.67 29.86
C PHE A 129 18.23 -0.42 30.01
N SER A 130 17.74 -0.18 31.23
CA SER A 130 16.35 0.23 31.46
C SER A 130 16.03 1.58 30.79
N LYS A 131 16.98 2.53 30.82
CA LYS A 131 16.85 3.81 30.10
C LYS A 131 16.90 3.62 28.59
N GLU A 132 17.87 2.86 28.07
CA GLU A 132 17.98 2.56 26.63
C GLU A 132 16.73 1.85 26.10
N ARG A 133 16.13 0.96 26.90
CA ARG A 133 14.85 0.31 26.59
C ARG A 133 13.71 1.33 26.46
N ALA A 134 13.59 2.25 27.43
CA ALA A 134 12.58 3.30 27.39
C ALA A 134 12.76 4.25 26.19
N ASP A 135 14.00 4.59 25.86
CA ASP A 135 14.31 5.43 24.70
C ASP A 135 14.05 4.68 23.38
N THR A 136 14.29 3.37 23.33
CA THR A 136 13.98 2.51 22.18
C THR A 136 12.48 2.41 21.95
N LEU A 137 11.67 2.26 23.01
CA LEU A 137 10.20 2.28 22.91
C LEU A 137 9.70 3.60 22.32
N LYS A 138 10.18 4.75 22.83
CA LYS A 138 9.84 6.06 22.26
C LYS A 138 10.26 6.21 20.80
N ALA A 139 11.38 5.59 20.42
CA ALA A 139 11.84 5.60 19.03
C ALA A 139 10.97 4.73 18.12
N ILE A 140 10.42 3.62 18.63
CA ILE A 140 9.43 2.80 17.93
C ILE A 140 8.16 3.62 17.72
N ASP A 141 7.62 4.23 18.77
CA ASP A 141 6.38 5.03 18.69
C ASP A 141 6.49 6.12 17.62
N ARG A 142 7.61 6.87 17.61
CA ARG A 142 7.87 7.90 16.59
C ARG A 142 7.98 7.36 15.17
N ALA A 143 8.58 6.17 15.00
CA ALA A 143 8.70 5.55 13.68
C ALA A 143 7.34 5.00 13.20
N GLU A 144 6.50 4.52 14.12
CA GLU A 144 5.13 4.09 13.85
C GLU A 144 4.23 5.29 13.49
N GLU A 145 4.37 6.43 14.17
CA GLU A 145 3.72 7.70 13.79
C GLU A 145 4.13 8.16 12.38
N GLU A 146 5.43 8.19 12.07
CA GLU A 146 5.92 8.55 10.73
C GLU A 146 5.36 7.60 9.67
N TRP A 147 5.34 6.29 9.94
CA TRP A 147 4.79 5.30 9.03
C TRP A 147 3.29 5.52 8.79
N LEU A 148 2.52 5.84 9.84
CA LEU A 148 1.09 6.13 9.74
C LEU A 148 0.81 7.37 8.91
N GLU A 149 1.56 8.46 9.13
CA GLU A 149 1.43 9.71 8.36
C GLU A 149 1.75 9.51 6.88
N LEU A 150 2.84 8.78 6.58
CA LEU A 150 3.23 8.47 5.21
C LEU A 150 2.21 7.58 4.50
N SER A 151 1.65 6.61 5.22
CA SER A 151 0.59 5.73 4.71
C SER A 151 -0.71 6.49 4.45
N GLY A 152 -1.12 7.39 5.34
CA GLY A 152 -2.26 8.27 5.08
C GLY A 152 -2.04 9.19 3.89
N THR A 153 -0.82 9.71 3.72
CA THR A 153 -0.46 10.57 2.58
C THR A 153 -0.54 9.81 1.25
N ILE A 154 -0.07 8.55 1.21
CA ILE A 154 -0.12 7.76 -0.02
C ILE A 154 -1.55 7.36 -0.38
N GLU A 155 -2.38 6.97 0.60
CA GLU A 155 -3.80 6.67 0.38
C GLU A 155 -4.55 7.88 -0.16
N ALA A 156 -4.31 9.08 0.40
CA ALA A 156 -4.93 10.31 -0.09
C ALA A 156 -4.48 10.67 -1.52
N ALA A 157 -3.21 10.42 -1.85
CA ALA A 157 -2.68 10.66 -3.19
C ALA A 157 -3.13 9.62 -4.23
N GLU A 158 -3.51 8.42 -3.80
CA GLU A 158 -4.10 7.38 -4.64
C GLU A 158 -5.61 7.60 -4.86
N ALA A 159 -6.31 8.15 -3.86
CA ALA A 159 -7.74 8.48 -3.93
C ALA A 159 -8.07 9.75 -4.75
N GLY A 160 -7.09 10.63 -4.97
CA GLY A 160 -7.20 11.84 -5.79
C GLY A 160 -6.77 11.65 -7.24
#